data_AF-A0A8S3F1E4-F1
#
_entry.id   AF-A0A8S3F1E4-F1
#
_cell.length_a   1.000
_cell.length_b   1.000
_cell.length_c   1.000
_cell.angle_alpha   90.00
_cell.angle_beta   90.00
_cell.angle_gamma   90.00
#
_symmetry.space_group_name_H-M   'P 1'
#
loop_
_entity.id
_entity.type
_entity.pdbx_description
1 polymer ?
#
loop_
_entity_poly.entity_id
_entity_poly.type
_entity_poly.pdbx_seq_one_letter_code
_entity_poly.pdbx_strand_id
1 'polypeptide(L)' 'GDTTNGQVVAGGKGQGNRLNQLDGPTNVLLDKDTDSLIICDQGNQRVVRWSHRSGTTQ' A
#
# COMPACT_ATOMS: atom_id res chain seq x y z
N GLY A 1 -8.58 18.88 -20.70
CA GLY A 1 -7.46 18.88 -19.74
C GLY A 1 -7.71 17.73 -18.81
N ASP A 2 -6.88 16.71 -18.87
CA ASP A 2 -7.09 15.48 -18.11
C ASP A 2 -6.64 15.73 -16.67
N THR A 3 -7.57 15.65 -15.72
CA THR A 3 -7.29 15.80 -14.29
C THR A 3 -7.27 14.41 -13.67
N THR A 4 -6.17 13.69 -13.87
CA THR A 4 -6.00 12.38 -13.22
C THR A 4 -5.81 12.62 -11.72
N ASN A 5 -6.88 12.52 -10.95
CA ASN A 5 -6.83 12.53 -9.49
C ASN A 5 -6.19 11.21 -9.03
N GLY A 6 -4.88 11.25 -8.76
CA GLY A 6 -4.19 10.11 -8.16
C GLY A 6 -4.75 9.80 -6.78
N GLN A 7 -4.96 8.52 -6.49
CA GLN A 7 -5.40 8.04 -5.18
C GLN A 7 -4.23 7.38 -4.44
N VAL A 8 -4.11 7.66 -3.14
CA VAL A 8 -3.21 6.91 -2.26
C VAL A 8 -3.87 5.58 -1.93
N VAL A 9 -3.26 4.48 -2.40
CA VAL A 9 -3.79 3.11 -2.23
C VAL A 9 -3.06 2.29 -1.16
N ALA A 10 -1.92 2.77 -0.67
CA ALA A 10 -1.13 2.13 0.40
C ALA A 10 -0.39 3.21 1.22
N GLY A 11 -0.33 3.03 2.54
CA GLY A 11 0.27 4.00 3.45
C GLY A 11 -0.49 5.32 3.55
N GLY A 12 0.23 6.45 3.48
CA GLY A 12 -0.36 7.79 3.48
C GLY A 12 -0.69 8.39 4.85
N LYS A 13 -0.34 7.71 5.95
CA LYS A 13 -0.53 8.19 7.34
C LYS A 13 0.79 8.42 8.09
N GLY A 14 1.84 8.78 7.35
CA GLY A 14 3.19 8.99 7.88
C GLY A 14 3.93 7.70 8.19
N GLN A 15 5.17 7.84 8.66
CA GLN A 15 6.03 6.72 9.03
C GLN A 15 5.53 6.02 10.30
N GLY A 16 5.54 4.69 10.32
CA GLY A 16 5.19 3.90 11.51
C GLY A 16 4.83 2.45 11.21
N ASN A 17 4.42 1.72 12.25
CA ASN A 17 4.20 0.26 12.19
C ASN A 17 2.73 -0.16 12.11
N ARG A 18 1.78 0.78 12.08
CA ARG A 18 0.35 0.49 11.93
C ARG A 18 0.05 -0.06 10.52
N LEU A 19 -1.11 -0.69 10.33
CA LEU A 19 -1.52 -1.27 9.04
C LEU A 19 -1.81 -0.23 7.93
N ASN A 20 -1.93 1.05 8.29
CA ASN A 20 -2.06 2.18 7.37
C ASN A 20 -0.79 3.04 7.29
N GLN A 21 0.31 2.55 7.84
CA GLN A 21 1.63 3.20 7.85
C GLN A 21 2.68 2.26 7.26
N LEU A 22 3.79 2.85 6.82
CA LEU A 22 4.99 2.17 6.32
C LEU A 22 6.20 2.74 7.03
N ASP A 23 7.27 1.97 7.11
CA ASP A 23 8.56 2.39 7.66
C ASP A 23 9.69 1.88 6.76
N GLY A 24 10.29 2.79 5.98
CA GLY A 24 11.36 2.47 5.04
C GLY A 24 11.03 1.34 4.06
N PRO A 25 9.96 1.43 3.24
CA PRO A 25 9.68 0.41 2.25
C PRO A 25 10.74 0.43 1.14
N THR A 26 11.20 -0.74 0.71
CA THR A 26 12.31 -0.87 -0.27
C THR A 26 11.89 -1.43 -1.62
N ASN A 27 10.77 -2.15 -1.68
CA ASN A 27 10.29 -2.73 -2.93
C ASN A 27 8.76 -2.86 -2.94
N VAL A 28 8.19 -2.82 -4.14
CA VAL A 28 6.75 -2.99 -4.39
C VAL A 28 6.54 -3.87 -5.61
N LEU A 29 5.60 -4.81 -5.50
CA LEU A 29 5.17 -5.66 -6.60
C LEU A 29 3.65 -5.60 -6.73
N LEU A 30 3.15 -5.51 -7.97
CA LEU A 30 1.74 -5.65 -8.28
C LEU A 30 1.42 -7.14 -8.50
N ASP A 31 0.61 -7.69 -7.61
CA ASP A 31 -0.06 -8.97 -7.83
C ASP A 31 -1.32 -8.71 -8.67
N LYS A 32 -1.23 -9.05 -9.96
CA LYS A 32 -2.31 -8.84 -10.93
C LYS A 32 -3.49 -9.80 -10.72
N ASP A 33 -3.27 -10.96 -10.11
CA ASP A 33 -4.32 -11.96 -9.91
C ASP A 33 -5.27 -11.52 -8.79
N THR A 34 -4.70 -10.93 -7.73
CA THR A 34 -5.47 -10.44 -6.57
C THR A 34 -5.73 -8.93 -6.59
N ASP A 35 -5.25 -8.21 -7.61
CA ASP A 35 -5.27 -6.75 -7.69
C ASP A 35 -4.77 -6.11 -6.38
N SER A 36 -3.58 -6.54 -5.94
CA SER A 36 -2.98 -6.12 -4.67
C SER A 36 -1.54 -5.68 -4.84
N LEU A 37 -1.11 -4.73 -4.01
CA LEU A 37 0.29 -4.37 -3.85
C LEU A 37 0.92 -5.22 -2.76
N ILE A 38 2.04 -5.85 -3.06
CA ILE A 38 2.91 -6.52 -2.09
C ILE A 38 4.10 -5.60 -1.83
N ILE A 39 4.30 -5.20 -0.58
CA ILE A 39 5.30 -4.19 -0.21
C ILE A 39 6.28 -4.77 0.82
N CYS A 40 7.58 -4.64 0.53
CA CYS A 40 8.67 -4.94 1.47
C CYS A 40 8.87 -3.74 2.39
N ASP A 41 8.30 -3.80 3.59
CA ASP A 41 8.30 -2.74 4.60
C ASP A 41 9.48 -2.94 5.57
N GLN A 42 10.69 -2.63 5.09
CA GLN A 42 11.96 -3.07 5.69
C GLN A 42 12.15 -2.57 7.13
N GLY A 43 11.83 -1.31 7.42
CA GLY A 43 11.97 -0.73 8.76
C GLY A 43 11.10 -1.45 9.79
N ASN A 44 9.92 -1.92 9.37
CA ASN A 44 9.04 -2.75 10.17
C ASN A 44 9.35 -4.26 10.12
N GLN A 45 10.37 -4.68 9.36
CA GLN A 45 10.77 -6.08 9.18
C GLN A 45 9.61 -6.99 8.76
N ARG A 46 8.74 -6.50 7.87
CA ARG A 46 7.55 -7.23 7.41
C ARG A 46 7.34 -7.12 5.90
N VAL A 47 6.51 -8.02 5.38
CA VAL A 47 5.91 -7.91 4.05
C VAL A 47 4.41 -7.75 4.24
N VAL A 48 3.82 -6.75 3.58
CA VAL A 48 2.39 -6.44 3.67
C VAL A 48 1.72 -6.54 2.30
N ARG A 49 0.44 -6.91 2.29
CA ARG A 49 -0.42 -6.92 1.10
C ARG A 49 -1.51 -5.87 1.26
N TRP A 50 -1.58 -4.92 0.35
CA TRP A 50 -2.70 -3.97 0.23
C TRP A 50 -3.53 -4.30 -1.00
N SER A 51 -4.78 -4.71 -0.78
CA SER A 51 -5.71 -4.98 -1.87
C SER A 51 -6.30 -3.67 -2.38
N HIS A 52 -6.20 -3.44 -3.69
CA HIS A 52 -6.84 -2.31 -4.36
C HIS A 52 -8.35 -2.52 -4.47
N ARG A 53 -8.80 -3.77 -4.49
CA ARG A 53 -10.21 -4.10 -4.25
C ARG A 53 -10.59 -3.59 -2.87
N SER A 54 -11.33 -2.47 -2.87
CA SER A 54 -12.13 -2.04 -1.75
C SER A 54 -12.80 -3.28 -1.17
N GLY A 55 -12.39 -3.68 0.03
CA GLY A 55 -13.41 -4.07 0.98
C GLY A 55 -14.28 -2.83 1.08
N THR A 56 -15.38 -2.78 0.32
CA THR A 56 -16.46 -1.85 0.60
C THR A 56 -16.84 -2.13 2.04
N THR A 57 -16.28 -1.35 2.96
CA THR A 57 -16.88 -0.66 4.11
C THR A 57 -15.79 -0.42 5.18
N GLN A 58 -15.38 0.86 5.26
CA GLN A 58 -14.72 1.57 6.39
C GLN A 58 -13.29 1.20 6.80
#